data_AF-A0A944GYY2-F1
#
_entry.id   AF-A0A944GYY2-F1
#
_cell.length_a   1.000
_cell.length_b   1.000
_cell.length_c   1.000
_cell.angle_alpha   90.00
_cell.angle_beta   90.00
_cell.angle_gamma   90.00
#
_symmetry.space_group_name_H-M   'P 1'
#
loop_
_entity.id
_entity.type
_entity.pdbx_description
1 polymer ?
#
loop_
_entity_poly.entity_id
_entity_poly.type
_entity_poly.pdbx_seq_one_letter_code
_entity_poly.pdbx_strand_id
1 'polypeptide(L)'
;MGDFFMQIRILVLLILSSFLVNGCLPTRNMNDPLPLSKMRTVITNKEILANNSYRHLNERKISSKTLELDSARWKAEVEPLIGQTNIFIFPFGSSVLPGDEKFSTLQDYRFTIFCSVGPDAYIPTAKRYALMDRVHIDGIALQQQKDITDRFFNSEEVIDEARYR
;
A
#
# COMPACT_ATOMS: atom_id res chain seq x y z
N MET A 1 4.78 20.66 18.96
CA MET A 1 3.94 19.45 19.09
C MET A 1 2.87 19.30 18.00
N GLY A 2 2.81 20.17 16.98
CA GLY A 2 1.82 20.07 15.89
C GLY A 2 2.28 19.26 14.67
N ASP A 3 3.58 19.21 14.40
CA ASP A 3 4.11 18.62 13.15
C ASP A 3 4.29 17.10 13.20
N PHE A 4 4.51 16.52 14.39
CA PHE A 4 4.68 15.08 14.57
C PHE A 4 3.39 14.30 14.23
N PHE A 5 2.23 14.87 14.57
CA PHE A 5 0.93 14.28 14.24
C PHE A 5 0.55 14.41 12.76
N MET A 6 1.14 15.36 12.02
CA MET A 6 0.87 15.53 10.59
C MET A 6 1.66 14.52 9.74
N GLN A 7 2.88 14.15 10.17
CA GLN A 7 3.64 13.06 9.56
C GLN A 7 3.03 11.67 9.83
N ILE A 8 2.41 11.46 11.01
CA ILE A 8 1.72 10.20 11.34
C ILE A 8 0.43 10.01 10.54
N ARG A 9 -0.25 11.10 10.12
CA ARG A 9 -1.48 11.01 9.32
C ARG A 9 -1.28 10.49 7.89
N ILE A 10 -0.05 10.47 7.39
CA ILE A 10 0.28 9.90 6.07
C ILE A 10 0.46 8.37 6.15
N LEU A 11 0.53 7.78 7.35
CA LEU A 11 1.04 6.42 7.55
C LEU A 11 -0.01 5.36 7.89
N VAL A 12 -1.30 5.60 7.62
CA VAL A 12 -2.33 4.54 7.67
C VAL A 12 -2.96 4.41 6.28
N LEU A 13 -2.18 3.88 5.34
CA LEU A 13 -2.70 3.39 4.07
C LEU A 13 -3.23 1.98 4.32
N LEU A 14 -4.55 1.84 4.44
CA LEU A 14 -5.17 0.53 4.53
C LEU A 14 -5.17 -0.11 3.14
N ILE A 15 -4.41 -1.20 3.02
CA ILE A 15 -4.47 -2.10 1.87
C ILE A 15 -5.70 -2.97 2.06
N LEU A 16 -6.80 -2.66 1.36
CA LEU A 16 -8.02 -3.48 1.43
C LEU A 16 -8.21 -4.37 0.20
N SER A 17 -7.64 -4.02 -0.96
CA SER A 17 -7.91 -4.75 -2.22
C SER A 17 -7.50 -6.22 -2.15
N SER A 18 -6.31 -6.52 -1.60
CA SER A 18 -5.82 -7.90 -1.50
C SER A 18 -6.55 -8.73 -0.42
N PHE A 19 -7.11 -8.09 0.61
CA PHE A 19 -7.84 -8.75 1.70
C PHE A 19 -9.26 -9.17 1.29
N LEU A 20 -9.91 -8.36 0.43
CA LEU A 20 -11.22 -8.67 -0.12
C LEU A 20 -11.19 -9.89 -1.05
N VAL A 21 -10.09 -10.06 -1.80
CA VAL A 21 -9.97 -11.08 -2.85
C VAL A 21 -9.37 -12.40 -2.33
N ASN A 22 -8.42 -12.35 -1.38
CA ASN A 22 -7.71 -13.54 -0.88
C ASN A 22 -8.29 -14.14 0.42
N GLY A 23 -9.50 -13.75 0.83
CA GLY A 23 -10.23 -14.44 1.91
C GLY A 23 -9.62 -14.36 3.31
N CYS A 24 -8.80 -13.33 3.60
CA CYS A 24 -8.25 -13.11 4.95
C CYS A 24 -9.23 -12.46 5.94
N LEU A 25 -10.49 -12.23 5.54
CA LEU A 25 -11.59 -12.09 6.48
C LEU A 25 -12.34 -13.42 6.53
N PRO A 26 -12.65 -13.95 7.72
CA PRO A 26 -13.25 -15.27 7.87
C PRO A 26 -14.47 -15.40 6.97
N THR A 27 -14.45 -16.38 6.07
CA THR A 27 -15.54 -16.72 5.17
C THR A 27 -16.74 -17.18 5.99
N ARG A 28 -17.61 -16.25 6.36
CA ARG A 28 -18.96 -16.59 6.80
C ARG A 28 -19.97 -15.73 6.06
N ASN A 29 -20.59 -16.40 5.09
CA ASN A 29 -21.89 -16.07 4.50
C ASN A 29 -21.98 -14.73 3.73
N MET A 30 -22.01 -14.81 2.40
CA MET A 30 -22.23 -13.65 1.51
C MET A 30 -23.63 -13.02 1.65
N ASN A 31 -24.55 -13.65 2.39
CA ASN A 31 -25.88 -13.10 2.69
C ASN A 31 -25.94 -12.38 4.05
N ASP A 32 -24.83 -12.27 4.77
CA ASP A 32 -24.77 -11.53 6.02
C ASP A 32 -24.51 -10.04 5.70
N PRO A 33 -25.40 -9.09 6.05
CA PRO A 33 -25.24 -7.66 5.72
C PRO A 33 -24.08 -6.96 6.48
N LEU A 34 -23.29 -7.71 7.24
CA LEU A 34 -22.21 -7.22 8.11
C LEU A 34 -20.93 -6.66 7.42
N PRO A 35 -20.52 -7.02 6.18
CA PRO A 35 -19.29 -6.48 5.59
C PRO A 35 -19.41 -5.03 5.13
N LEU A 36 -20.53 -4.66 4.52
CA LEU A 36 -20.67 -3.36 3.84
C LEU A 36 -20.82 -2.20 4.82
N SER A 37 -21.55 -2.40 5.92
CA SER A 37 -21.72 -1.36 6.95
C SER A 37 -20.42 -1.06 7.69
N LYS A 38 -19.64 -2.10 8.04
CA LYS A 38 -18.33 -1.94 8.68
C LYS A 38 -17.27 -1.36 7.73
N MET A 39 -17.24 -1.76 6.45
CA MET A 39 -16.38 -1.11 5.44
C MET A 39 -16.72 0.38 5.30
N ARG A 40 -18.01 0.72 5.28
CA ARG A 40 -18.46 2.12 5.24
C ARG A 40 -18.09 2.88 6.51
N THR A 41 -18.14 2.26 7.69
CA THR A 41 -17.70 2.86 8.96
C THR A 41 -16.19 3.13 9.01
N VAL A 42 -15.36 2.26 8.41
CA VAL A 42 -13.92 2.51 8.21
C VAL A 42 -13.69 3.69 7.26
N ILE A 43 -14.42 3.73 6.14
CA ILE A 43 -14.38 4.83 5.15
C ILE A 43 -14.88 6.18 5.73
N THR A 44 -15.73 6.16 6.76
CA THR A 44 -16.21 7.40 7.42
C THR A 44 -15.22 8.02 8.41
N ASN A 45 -14.18 7.29 8.83
CA ASN A 45 -12.99 7.90 9.42
C ASN A 45 -12.13 8.41 8.25
N LYS A 46 -11.42 9.54 8.40
CA LYS A 46 -10.66 10.22 7.32
C LYS A 46 -9.42 9.43 6.84
N GLU A 47 -9.57 8.15 6.53
CA GLU A 47 -8.53 7.24 6.10
C GLU A 47 -8.48 7.18 4.57
N ILE A 48 -7.28 7.11 4.00
CA ILE A 48 -7.05 7.07 2.55
C ILE A 48 -6.81 5.61 2.15
N LEU A 49 -7.61 5.11 1.19
CA LEU A 49 -7.46 3.77 0.64
C LEU A 49 -6.58 3.79 -0.61
N ALA A 50 -5.81 2.72 -0.82
CA ALA A 50 -4.88 2.57 -1.94
C ALA A 50 -5.06 1.23 -2.66
N ASN A 51 -4.58 1.17 -3.91
CA ASN A 51 -4.50 -0.07 -4.68
C ASN A 51 -3.20 -0.82 -4.34
N ASN A 52 -3.29 -2.12 -4.03
CA ASN A 52 -2.13 -3.00 -3.84
C ASN A 52 -2.22 -4.24 -4.75
N SER A 53 -2.50 -4.01 -6.03
CA SER A 53 -2.92 -5.02 -7.01
C SER A 53 -4.25 -5.72 -6.64
N TYR A 54 -4.96 -6.22 -7.65
CA TYR A 54 -6.14 -7.06 -7.44
C TYR A 54 -5.73 -8.43 -6.90
N ARG A 55 -4.69 -9.06 -7.47
CA ARG A 55 -4.19 -10.39 -7.07
C ARG A 55 -2.93 -10.35 -6.22
N HIS A 56 -2.49 -9.17 -5.77
CA HIS A 56 -1.24 -9.00 -5.01
C HIS A 56 -0.03 -9.56 -5.79
N LEU A 57 0.10 -9.16 -7.07
CA LEU A 57 1.16 -9.63 -7.97
C LEU A 57 2.43 -8.80 -7.82
N ASN A 58 3.57 -9.35 -8.23
CA ASN A 58 4.82 -8.59 -8.33
C ASN A 58 4.93 -7.97 -9.73
N GLU A 59 4.66 -6.66 -9.85
CA GLU A 59 4.56 -5.94 -11.13
C GLU A 59 5.86 -5.98 -11.92
N ARG A 60 7.00 -6.07 -11.23
CA ARG A 60 8.31 -6.21 -11.87
C ARG A 60 8.44 -7.55 -12.61
N LYS A 61 7.84 -8.63 -12.08
CA LYS A 61 7.98 -10.00 -12.60
C LYS A 61 6.93 -10.40 -13.63
N ILE A 62 5.77 -9.73 -13.65
CA ILE A 62 4.68 -10.04 -14.60
C ILE A 62 4.84 -9.29 -15.93
N SER A 63 4.15 -9.77 -16.96
CA SER A 63 4.04 -9.08 -18.26
C SER A 63 3.08 -7.89 -18.20
N SER A 64 3.24 -6.93 -19.12
CA SER A 64 2.35 -5.77 -19.26
C SER A 64 0.88 -6.18 -19.44
N LYS A 65 0.62 -7.21 -20.25
CA LYS A 65 -0.73 -7.78 -20.41
C LYS A 65 -1.32 -8.31 -19.10
N THR A 66 -0.50 -8.94 -18.26
CA THR A 66 -0.98 -9.46 -16.97
C THR A 66 -1.32 -8.31 -16.02
N LEU A 67 -0.48 -7.27 -16.01
CA LEU A 67 -0.71 -6.06 -15.24
C LEU A 67 -1.99 -5.33 -15.67
N GLU A 68 -2.22 -5.21 -16.97
CA GLU A 68 -3.41 -4.58 -17.52
C GLU A 68 -4.69 -5.33 -17.11
N LEU A 69 -4.70 -6.67 -17.22
CA LEU A 69 -5.83 -7.49 -16.78
C LEU A 69 -6.09 -7.38 -15.28
N ASP A 70 -5.03 -7.36 -14.47
CA ASP A 70 -5.15 -7.20 -13.02
C ASP A 70 -5.71 -5.82 -12.64
N SER A 71 -5.23 -4.76 -13.30
CA SER A 71 -5.66 -3.38 -13.10
C SER A 71 -7.11 -3.16 -13.56
N ALA A 72 -7.49 -3.70 -14.72
CA ALA A 72 -8.86 -3.67 -15.22
C ALA A 72 -9.83 -4.32 -14.24
N ARG A 73 -9.44 -5.46 -13.67
CA ARG A 73 -10.27 -6.20 -12.72
C ARG A 73 -10.40 -5.47 -11.39
N TRP A 74 -9.31 -4.89 -10.89
CA TRP A 74 -9.37 -4.00 -9.73
C TRP A 74 -10.36 -2.84 -9.95
N LYS A 75 -10.28 -2.19 -11.12
CA LYS A 75 -11.13 -1.05 -11.49
C LYS A 75 -12.61 -1.45 -11.57
N ALA A 76 -12.92 -2.64 -12.07
CA ALA A 76 -14.28 -3.14 -12.21
C ALA A 76 -14.90 -3.60 -10.88
N GLU A 77 -14.11 -4.24 -10.01
CA GLU A 77 -14.64 -4.95 -8.84
C GLU A 77 -14.38 -4.24 -7.51
N VAL A 78 -13.27 -3.50 -7.38
CA VAL A 78 -12.85 -2.90 -6.10
C VAL A 78 -13.17 -1.41 -6.05
N GLU A 79 -12.83 -0.64 -7.09
CA GLU A 79 -13.06 0.82 -7.11
C GLU A 79 -14.51 1.22 -6.81
N PRO A 80 -15.56 0.55 -7.35
CA PRO A 80 -16.94 0.93 -7.04
C PRO A 80 -17.31 0.77 -5.56
N LEU A 81 -16.58 -0.05 -4.82
CA LEU A 81 -16.83 -0.32 -3.40
C LEU A 81 -16.14 0.70 -2.49
N ILE A 82 -14.92 1.10 -2.84
CA ILE A 82 -14.07 1.91 -1.97
C ILE A 82 -13.89 3.35 -2.45
N GLY A 83 -14.32 3.66 -3.67
CA GLY A 83 -14.08 4.93 -4.34
C GLY A 83 -12.76 4.95 -5.11
N GLN A 84 -12.55 6.04 -5.86
CA GLN A 84 -11.34 6.25 -6.64
C GLN A 84 -10.13 6.52 -5.74
N THR A 85 -8.98 6.02 -6.15
CA THR A 85 -7.69 6.38 -5.55
C THR A 85 -6.63 6.52 -6.63
N ASN A 86 -5.70 7.45 -6.43
CA ASN A 86 -4.56 7.68 -7.29
C ASN A 86 -3.25 7.09 -6.71
N ILE A 87 -3.35 6.34 -5.60
CA ILE A 87 -2.23 5.72 -4.89
C ILE A 87 -2.13 4.24 -5.25
N PHE A 88 -0.97 3.84 -5.73
CA PHE A 88 -0.61 2.46 -5.98
C PHE A 88 0.54 2.05 -5.06
N ILE A 89 0.33 1.00 -4.26
CA ILE A 89 1.33 0.38 -3.41
C ILE A 89 1.79 -0.89 -4.12
N PHE A 90 3.07 -0.99 -4.42
CA PHE A 90 3.61 -2.19 -5.05
C PHE A 90 3.66 -3.35 -4.03
N PRO A 91 3.03 -4.50 -4.32
CA PRO A 91 3.19 -5.70 -3.54
C PRO A 91 4.66 -6.15 -3.43
N PHE A 92 4.96 -6.82 -2.32
CA PHE A 92 6.29 -7.35 -2.00
C PHE A 92 7.40 -6.30 -1.95
N GLY A 93 7.05 -5.02 -1.81
CA GLY A 93 8.03 -3.93 -1.86
C GLY A 93 8.68 -3.75 -3.23
N SER A 94 8.06 -4.29 -4.29
CA SER A 94 8.59 -4.15 -5.64
C SER A 94 8.52 -2.71 -6.15
N SER A 95 9.03 -2.47 -7.36
CA SER A 95 8.87 -1.19 -8.03
C SER A 95 8.97 -1.37 -9.54
N VAL A 96 8.21 -0.54 -10.25
CA VAL A 96 8.31 -0.30 -11.69
C VAL A 96 8.63 1.18 -11.85
N LEU A 97 9.68 1.50 -12.61
CA LEU A 97 10.20 2.86 -12.74
C LEU A 97 9.70 3.54 -14.03
N PRO A 98 9.69 4.89 -14.07
CA PRO A 98 9.43 5.63 -15.30
C PRO A 98 10.33 5.15 -16.45
N GLY A 99 9.74 4.98 -17.64
CA GLY A 99 10.40 4.41 -18.82
C GLY A 99 10.08 2.93 -19.06
N ASP A 100 9.55 2.22 -18.06
CA ASP A 100 8.94 0.90 -18.25
C ASP A 100 7.50 1.06 -18.77
N GLU A 101 7.10 0.25 -19.75
CA GLU A 101 5.74 0.22 -20.30
C GLU A 101 4.69 0.01 -19.19
N LYS A 102 5.00 -0.84 -18.21
CA LYS A 102 4.13 -1.13 -17.06
C LYS A 102 3.86 0.10 -16.21
N PHE A 103 4.80 1.04 -16.15
CA PHE A 103 4.60 2.31 -15.44
C PHE A 103 3.52 3.13 -16.14
N SER A 104 3.61 3.26 -17.47
CA SER A 104 2.61 3.95 -18.29
C SER A 104 1.24 3.29 -18.18
N THR A 105 1.17 1.95 -18.19
CA THR A 105 -0.09 1.23 -17.96
C THR A 105 -0.74 1.65 -16.64
N LEU A 106 0.01 1.69 -15.53
CA LEU A 106 -0.54 2.12 -14.25
C LEU A 106 -1.01 3.59 -14.28
N GLN A 107 -0.33 4.47 -15.02
CA GLN A 107 -0.76 5.85 -15.21
C GLN A 107 -2.08 5.96 -16.00
N ASP A 108 -2.30 5.09 -16.99
CA ASP A 108 -3.56 5.04 -17.75
C ASP A 108 -4.75 4.67 -16.85
N TYR A 109 -4.51 3.86 -15.82
CA TYR A 109 -5.47 3.55 -14.74
C TYR A 109 -5.61 4.66 -13.68
N ARG A 110 -5.01 5.83 -13.92
CA ARG A 110 -5.06 7.05 -13.09
C ARG A 110 -4.25 7.02 -11.79
N PHE A 111 -3.27 6.11 -11.68
CA PHE A 111 -2.32 6.16 -10.58
C PHE A 111 -1.26 7.24 -10.84
N THR A 112 -0.97 8.02 -9.80
CA THR A 112 0.01 9.14 -9.84
C THR A 112 0.94 9.14 -8.63
N ILE A 113 0.60 8.42 -7.56
CA ILE A 113 1.45 8.22 -6.40
C ILE A 113 1.79 6.74 -6.33
N PHE A 114 3.08 6.42 -6.32
CA PHE A 114 3.57 5.05 -6.35
C PHE A 114 4.46 4.77 -5.16
N CYS A 115 4.12 3.74 -4.40
CA CYS A 115 4.76 3.43 -3.12
C CYS A 115 5.46 2.07 -3.17
N SER A 116 6.79 2.07 -3.17
CA SER A 116 7.64 0.88 -3.02
C SER A 116 8.08 0.67 -1.57
N VAL A 117 8.97 -0.29 -1.30
CA VAL A 117 9.67 -0.42 -0.02
C VAL A 117 11.15 -0.20 -0.24
N GLY A 118 11.74 0.68 0.57
CA GLY A 118 13.13 1.10 0.43
C GLY A 118 13.52 2.15 1.48
N PRO A 119 14.82 2.47 1.60
CA PRO A 119 15.34 3.37 2.63
C PRO A 119 15.15 4.87 2.31
N ASP A 120 14.83 5.21 1.05
CA ASP A 120 14.94 6.57 0.53
C ASP A 120 13.57 7.22 0.25
N ALA A 121 13.28 8.32 0.93
CA ALA A 121 12.15 9.17 0.58
C ALA A 121 12.55 10.12 -0.56
N TYR A 122 12.44 9.68 -1.81
CA TYR A 122 12.70 10.52 -2.98
C TYR A 122 11.38 10.88 -3.66
N ILE A 123 11.08 12.16 -3.82
CA ILE A 123 10.00 12.64 -4.70
C ILE A 123 10.70 13.22 -5.92
N PRO A 124 10.88 12.48 -7.02
CA PRO A 124 11.31 13.11 -8.25
C PRO A 124 10.20 14.09 -8.62
N THR A 125 10.48 15.39 -8.58
CA THR A 125 9.60 16.44 -9.10
C THR A 125 9.55 16.37 -10.62
N ALA A 126 9.02 15.27 -11.17
CA ALA A 126 8.33 15.30 -12.44
C ALA A 126 6.92 15.83 -12.13
N LYS A 127 6.46 16.88 -12.81
CA LYS A 127 5.20 17.60 -12.52
C LYS A 127 3.92 16.73 -12.53
N ARG A 128 4.00 15.41 -12.74
CA ARG A 128 2.87 14.51 -13.07
C ARG A 128 2.73 13.25 -12.21
N TYR A 129 3.74 12.86 -11.43
CA TYR A 129 3.67 11.68 -10.55
C TYR A 129 4.67 11.80 -9.39
N ALA A 130 4.42 11.06 -8.31
CA ALA A 130 5.30 10.92 -7.16
C ALA A 130 5.67 9.44 -7.00
N LEU A 131 6.97 9.18 -6.81
CA LEU A 131 7.47 7.92 -6.30
C LEU A 131 7.77 8.14 -4.82
N MET A 132 7.62 7.12 -3.99
CA MET A 132 7.96 7.20 -2.57
C MET A 132 8.29 5.79 -2.07
N ASP A 133 9.44 5.62 -1.43
CA ASP A 133 9.65 4.40 -0.66
C ASP A 133 8.99 4.51 0.71
N ARG A 134 8.42 3.38 1.13
CA ARG A 134 7.98 3.17 2.50
C ARG A 134 9.04 2.37 3.23
N VAL A 135 9.33 2.77 4.46
CA VAL A 135 10.13 1.94 5.37
C VAL A 135 9.19 0.90 6.00
N HIS A 136 9.57 -0.37 5.92
CA HIS A 136 8.88 -1.42 6.66
C HIS A 136 9.33 -1.38 8.12
N ILE A 137 8.37 -1.44 9.03
CA ILE A 137 8.62 -1.50 10.48
C ILE A 137 8.13 -2.87 10.94
N ASP A 138 9.07 -3.81 11.02
CA ASP A 138 8.84 -5.13 11.56
C ASP A 138 10.02 -5.55 12.45
N GLY A 139 9.92 -6.72 13.07
CA GLY A 139 10.94 -7.19 13.99
C GLY A 139 12.33 -7.38 13.35
N ILE A 140 12.40 -7.63 12.04
CA ILE A 140 13.68 -7.75 11.33
C ILE A 140 14.26 -6.36 11.10
N ALA A 141 13.44 -5.40 10.66
CA ALA A 141 13.86 -4.02 10.44
C ALA A 141 14.37 -3.36 11.72
N LEU A 142 13.66 -3.56 12.84
CA LEU A 142 14.06 -2.99 14.13
C LEU A 142 15.44 -3.51 14.60
N GLN A 143 15.77 -4.76 14.29
CA GLN A 143 17.04 -5.38 14.67
C GLN A 143 18.18 -5.09 13.69
N GLN A 144 17.90 -5.20 12.40
CA GLN A 144 18.94 -5.26 11.36
C GLN A 144 19.07 -3.97 10.56
N GLN A 145 18.09 -3.08 10.63
CA GLN A 145 18.01 -1.82 9.87
C GLN A 145 17.77 -0.65 10.84
N LYS A 146 18.49 -0.65 11.96
CA LYS A 146 18.36 0.36 13.03
C LYS A 146 18.70 1.76 12.50
N ASP A 147 19.66 1.89 11.60
CA ASP A 147 20.01 3.13 10.90
C ASP A 147 18.85 3.72 10.08
N ILE A 148 17.95 2.87 9.56
CA ILE A 148 16.76 3.30 8.82
C ILE A 148 15.61 3.59 9.78
N THR A 149 15.40 2.76 10.80
CA THR A 149 14.24 2.86 11.71
C THR A 149 14.41 3.94 12.79
N ASP A 150 15.64 4.19 13.26
CA ASP A 150 15.94 5.18 14.31
C ASP A 150 15.62 6.63 13.90
N ARG A 151 15.43 6.90 12.59
CA ARG A 151 14.95 8.21 12.13
C ARG A 151 13.50 8.51 12.53
N PHE A 152 12.73 7.50 12.93
CA PHE A 152 11.32 7.63 13.30
C PHE A 152 11.10 7.55 14.81
N PHE A 153 11.79 6.64 15.50
CA PHE A 153 11.71 6.40 16.94
C PHE A 153 12.90 5.54 17.39
N ASN A 154 13.20 5.51 18.70
CA ASN A 154 14.25 4.65 19.22
C ASN A 154 13.84 3.17 19.15
N SER A 155 14.45 2.40 18.25
CA SER A 155 14.10 0.98 18.06
C SER A 155 14.34 0.12 19.31
N GLU A 156 15.27 0.50 20.20
CA GLU A 156 15.55 -0.24 21.44
C GLU A 156 14.42 -0.14 22.47
N GLU A 157 13.65 0.96 22.45
CA GLU A 157 12.51 1.13 23.35
C GLU A 157 11.26 0.37 22.86
N VAL A 158 11.27 -0.08 21.60
CA VAL A 158 10.12 -0.74 20.95
C VAL A 158 10.33 -2.26 20.83
N ILE A 159 11.58 -2.71 20.74
CA ILE A 159 11.91 -4.14 20.64
C ILE A 159 11.53 -4.87 21.94
N ASP A 160 10.70 -5.90 21.79
CA ASP A 160 10.39 -6.84 22.86
C ASP A 160 11.39 -8.01 22.81
N GLU A 161 12.42 -7.96 23.67
CA GLU A 161 13.46 -8.99 23.75
C GLU A 161 12.91 -10.41 24.00
N ALA A 162 11.72 -10.54 24.62
CA ALA A 162 11.12 -11.84 24.88
C ALA A 162 10.64 -12.56 23.62
N ARG A 163 10.44 -11.85 22.50
CA ARG A 163 10.00 -12.42 21.22
C ARG A 163 11.14 -12.95 20.35
N TYR A 164 12.39 -12.77 20.79
CA TYR A 164 13.59 -13.17 20.05
C TYR A 164 14.39 -14.29 20.73
N ARG A 165 13.75 -15.06 21.62
CA ARG A 165 14.32 -16.26 22.24
C ARG A 165 13.98 -17.53 21.46
#